data_AF-A0A4Q7WTE0-F1
#
_entry.id   AF-A0A4Q7WTE0-F1
#
_cell.length_a   1.000
_cell.length_b   1.000
_cell.length_c   1.000
_cell.angle_alpha   90.00
_cell.angle_beta   90.00
_cell.angle_gamma   90.00
#
_symmetry.space_group_name_H-M   'P 1'
#
loop_
_entity.id
_entity.type
_entity.pdbx_description
1 polymer ?
#
loop_
_entity_poly.entity_id
_entity_poly.type
_entity_poly.pdbx_seq_one_letter_code
_entity_poly.pdbx_strand_id
1 'polypeptide(L)'
;MATDSEDLTEFAEQIADQVRSFLISVRDIAAQPDEDGIDEGLASLPYLLLEVSQLLLAGGRLGAFEDFVPEERFESDAGPDPDLDTMRDRLAVLFEGLDEYAEVFDPYAAPPEITVNRLSDDLTAIATDLVHGLAHYEDGRVVEALWWWQFSYVSTWGAAASAVLRAIQSLIAHDRLEPAHDPETEATDRELVEVAEEAVQRR
;
A
#
# COMPACT_ATOMS: atom_id res chain seq x y z
N MET A 1 17.78 -13.46 -21.69
CA MET A 1 17.30 -14.73 -22.29
C MET A 1 16.01 -14.36 -22.99
N ALA A 2 15.83 -14.61 -24.29
CA ALA A 2 14.60 -14.20 -24.97
C ALA A 2 13.43 -14.99 -24.39
N THR A 3 12.61 -14.35 -23.56
CA THR A 3 11.36 -14.92 -23.03
C THR A 3 10.42 -15.14 -24.22
N ASP A 4 9.84 -16.33 -24.34
CA ASP A 4 8.90 -16.62 -25.41
C ASP A 4 7.61 -15.78 -25.24
N SER A 5 6.89 -15.51 -26.33
CA SER A 5 5.66 -14.71 -26.30
C SER A 5 4.56 -15.38 -25.46
N GLU A 6 4.51 -16.71 -25.46
CA GLU A 6 3.58 -17.48 -24.62
C GLU A 6 3.94 -17.33 -23.13
N ASP A 7 5.23 -17.44 -22.78
CA ASP A 7 5.72 -17.26 -21.41
C ASP A 7 5.44 -15.84 -20.87
N LEU A 8 5.56 -14.81 -21.72
CA LEU A 8 5.24 -13.43 -21.35
C LEU A 8 3.74 -13.22 -21.12
N THR A 9 2.90 -13.87 -21.93
CA THR A 9 1.45 -13.79 -21.78
C THR A 9 1.00 -14.44 -20.48
N GLU A 10 1.52 -15.64 -20.18
CA GLU A 10 1.26 -16.32 -18.91
C GLU A 10 1.74 -15.47 -17.71
N PHE A 11 2.92 -14.86 -17.82
CA PHE A 11 3.43 -13.98 -16.78
C PHE A 11 2.51 -12.77 -16.56
N ALA A 12 2.08 -12.10 -17.62
CA ALA A 12 1.17 -10.97 -17.54
C ALA A 12 -0.20 -11.35 -16.96
N GLU A 13 -0.73 -12.53 -17.30
CA GLU A 13 -1.96 -13.07 -16.71
C GLU A 13 -1.83 -13.21 -15.19
N GLN A 14 -0.72 -13.79 -14.71
CA GLN A 14 -0.48 -13.94 -13.28
C GLN A 14 -0.35 -12.60 -12.55
N ILE A 15 0.30 -11.60 -13.17
CA ILE A 15 0.37 -10.24 -12.61
C ILE A 15 -1.03 -9.60 -12.60
N ALA A 16 -1.79 -9.73 -13.69
CA ALA A 16 -3.15 -9.20 -13.79
C ALA A 16 -4.06 -9.78 -12.72
N ASP A 17 -3.98 -11.08 -12.42
CA ASP A 17 -4.76 -11.73 -11.37
C ASP A 17 -4.43 -11.17 -9.98
N GLN A 18 -3.15 -10.96 -9.67
CA GLN A 18 -2.71 -10.36 -8.40
C GLN A 18 -3.16 -8.91 -8.28
N VAL A 19 -3.06 -8.14 -9.37
CA VAL A 19 -3.55 -6.75 -9.45
C VAL A 19 -5.07 -6.69 -9.25
N ARG A 20 -5.84 -7.55 -9.91
CA ARG A 20 -7.29 -7.63 -9.74
C ARG A 20 -7.68 -7.97 -8.31
N SER A 21 -6.99 -8.93 -7.69
CA SER A 21 -7.23 -9.31 -6.28
C SER A 21 -7.09 -8.10 -5.36
N PHE A 22 -5.98 -7.35 -5.49
CA PHE A 22 -5.75 -6.15 -4.70
C PHE A 22 -6.84 -5.10 -4.94
N LEU A 23 -7.15 -4.79 -6.21
CA LEU A 23 -8.13 -3.76 -6.57
C LEU A 23 -9.55 -4.10 -6.09
N ILE A 24 -9.95 -5.36 -6.19
CA ILE A 24 -11.25 -5.83 -5.68
C ILE A 24 -11.27 -5.71 -4.16
N SER A 25 -10.24 -6.21 -3.48
CA SER A 25 -10.19 -6.21 -2.02
C SER A 25 -10.23 -4.80 -1.42
N VAL A 26 -9.46 -3.86 -1.97
CA VAL A 26 -9.45 -2.46 -1.49
C VAL A 26 -10.80 -1.79 -1.72
N ARG A 27 -11.45 -2.05 -2.86
CA ARG A 27 -12.81 -1.55 -3.13
C ARG A 27 -13.84 -2.14 -2.20
N ASP A 28 -13.78 -3.44 -1.94
CA ASP A 28 -14.69 -4.14 -1.04
C ASP A 28 -14.55 -3.60 0.39
N ILE A 29 -13.31 -3.39 0.86
CA ILE A 29 -13.00 -2.77 2.15
C ILE A 29 -13.58 -1.35 2.23
N ALA A 30 -13.34 -0.52 1.21
CA ALA A 30 -13.88 0.84 1.15
C ALA A 30 -15.42 0.88 1.12
N ALA A 31 -16.06 -0.19 0.65
CA ALA A 31 -17.51 -0.31 0.53
C ALA A 31 -18.18 -0.99 1.74
N GLN A 32 -17.42 -1.41 2.74
CA GLN A 32 -17.99 -2.07 3.92
C GLN A 32 -18.95 -1.13 4.66
N PRO A 33 -20.11 -1.65 5.10
CA PRO A 33 -21.02 -0.89 5.95
C PRO A 33 -20.43 -0.77 7.36
N ASP A 34 -20.70 0.35 8.02
CA ASP A 34 -20.38 0.49 9.45
C ASP A 34 -21.27 -0.46 10.27
N GLU A 35 -20.67 -1.41 11.00
CA GLU A 35 -21.38 -2.29 11.92
C GLU A 35 -21.23 -1.84 13.39
N ASP A 36 -22.33 -1.91 14.14
CA ASP A 36 -22.35 -1.47 15.54
C ASP A 36 -21.38 -2.29 16.41
N GLY A 37 -20.36 -1.62 16.95
CA GLY A 37 -19.42 -2.21 17.89
C GLY A 37 -18.24 -2.95 17.25
N ILE A 38 -18.05 -2.79 15.93
CA ILE A 38 -16.87 -3.25 15.21
C ILE A 38 -16.08 -2.03 14.74
N ASP A 39 -14.76 -2.04 14.98
CA ASP A 39 -13.85 -1.10 14.33
C ASP A 39 -13.44 -1.71 12.98
N GLU A 40 -14.17 -1.34 11.92
CA GLU A 40 -13.97 -1.90 10.58
C GLU A 40 -12.60 -1.54 10.00
N GLY A 41 -12.05 -0.39 10.39
CA GLY A 41 -10.69 0.02 10.05
C GLY A 41 -9.67 -0.99 10.57
N LEU A 42 -9.69 -1.26 11.89
CA LEU A 42 -8.83 -2.25 12.51
C LEU A 42 -9.08 -3.67 11.97
N ALA A 43 -10.35 -4.06 11.81
CA ALA A 43 -10.74 -5.38 11.31
C ALA A 43 -10.24 -5.66 9.88
N SER A 44 -10.10 -4.60 9.06
CA SER A 44 -9.62 -4.69 7.68
C SER A 44 -8.10 -4.81 7.56
N LEU A 45 -7.32 -4.40 8.58
CA LEU A 45 -5.85 -4.36 8.52
C LEU A 45 -5.20 -5.69 8.14
N PRO A 46 -5.58 -6.87 8.69
CA PRO A 46 -4.95 -8.14 8.31
C PRO A 46 -5.20 -8.53 6.85
N TYR A 47 -6.36 -8.16 6.30
CA TYR A 47 -6.69 -8.41 4.90
C TYR A 47 -5.89 -7.49 3.97
N LEU A 48 -5.80 -6.20 4.30
CA LEU A 48 -4.93 -5.28 3.56
C LEU A 48 -3.47 -5.70 3.62
N LEU A 49 -2.98 -6.16 4.79
CA LEU A 49 -1.62 -6.66 4.91
C LEU A 49 -1.35 -7.81 3.93
N LEU A 50 -2.29 -8.74 3.81
CA LEU A 50 -2.20 -9.87 2.89
C LEU A 50 -2.15 -9.39 1.43
N GLU A 51 -3.09 -8.55 1.02
CA GLU A 51 -3.20 -8.07 -0.37
C GLU A 51 -2.00 -7.21 -0.77
N VAL A 52 -1.55 -6.31 0.10
CA VAL A 52 -0.33 -5.50 -0.13
C VAL A 52 0.91 -6.40 -0.20
N SER A 53 1.00 -7.44 0.62
CA SER A 53 2.11 -8.42 0.54
C SER A 53 2.12 -9.18 -0.79
N GLN A 54 0.95 -9.59 -1.28
CA GLN A 54 0.82 -10.26 -2.57
C GLN A 54 1.14 -9.31 -3.74
N LEU A 55 0.71 -8.06 -3.64
CA LEU A 55 1.04 -7.04 -4.62
C LEU A 55 2.54 -6.76 -4.66
N LEU A 56 3.21 -6.69 -3.50
CA LEU A 56 4.66 -6.55 -3.44
C LEU A 56 5.40 -7.78 -3.99
N LEU A 57 4.83 -8.99 -3.88
CA LEU A 57 5.34 -10.16 -4.58
C LEU A 57 5.23 -9.98 -6.11
N ALA A 58 4.11 -9.47 -6.62
CA ALA A 58 3.94 -9.15 -8.04
C ALA A 58 4.99 -8.13 -8.50
N GLY A 59 5.19 -7.06 -7.72
CA GLY A 59 6.19 -6.03 -7.97
C GLY A 59 7.62 -6.58 -7.97
N GLY A 60 7.97 -7.39 -6.96
CA GLY A 60 9.28 -8.03 -6.89
C GLY A 60 9.56 -8.95 -8.08
N ARG A 61 8.52 -9.60 -8.63
CA ARG A 61 8.63 -10.36 -9.88
C ARG A 61 8.86 -9.43 -11.07
N LEU A 62 8.10 -8.36 -11.22
CA LEU A 62 8.28 -7.36 -12.29
C LEU A 62 9.68 -6.73 -12.26
N GLY A 63 10.18 -6.36 -11.08
CA GLY A 63 11.51 -5.78 -10.90
C GLY A 63 12.67 -6.77 -11.11
N ALA A 64 12.39 -8.07 -11.17
CA ALA A 64 13.39 -9.08 -11.49
C ALA A 64 13.56 -9.32 -13.01
N PHE A 65 12.62 -8.84 -13.82
CA PHE A 65 12.74 -8.87 -15.28
C PHE A 65 13.63 -7.74 -15.79
N GLU A 66 14.23 -7.95 -16.97
CA GLU A 66 14.77 -6.84 -17.77
C GLU A 66 13.64 -5.86 -18.12
N ASP A 67 13.97 -4.59 -18.37
CA ASP A 67 12.97 -3.57 -18.67
C ASP A 67 12.10 -3.99 -19.88
N PHE A 68 10.79 -3.98 -19.70
CA PHE A 68 9.86 -4.14 -20.82
C PHE A 68 9.93 -2.88 -21.69
N VAL A 69 9.81 -3.03 -23.01
CA VAL A 69 9.87 -1.90 -23.94
C VAL A 69 8.74 -2.06 -24.95
N PRO A 70 7.70 -1.20 -24.89
CA PRO A 70 6.65 -1.13 -25.91
C PRO A 70 7.21 -0.94 -27.32
N GLU A 71 6.54 -1.51 -28.33
CA GLU A 71 6.93 -1.30 -29.73
C GLU A 71 6.67 0.13 -30.19
N GLU A 72 5.56 0.70 -29.72
CA GLU A 72 5.14 2.06 -30.02
C GLU A 72 5.76 3.08 -29.04
N ARG A 73 6.11 4.26 -29.55
CA ARG A 73 6.69 5.34 -28.73
C ARG A 73 5.66 6.17 -27.99
N PHE A 74 4.41 6.09 -28.41
CA PHE A 74 3.31 6.88 -27.86
C PHE A 74 2.23 5.92 -27.40
N GLU A 75 1.65 6.23 -26.26
CA GLU A 75 0.48 5.54 -25.77
C GLU A 75 -0.73 5.91 -26.65
N SER A 76 -1.45 4.90 -27.14
CA SER A 76 -2.78 5.14 -27.71
C SER A 76 -3.75 5.45 -26.57
N ASP A 77 -4.67 6.40 -26.80
CA ASP A 77 -5.68 6.86 -25.82
C ASP A 77 -6.25 5.69 -24.99
N ALA A 78 -5.87 5.63 -23.71
CA ALA A 78 -6.32 4.62 -22.76
C ALA A 78 -7.72 4.91 -22.20
N GLY A 79 -8.36 5.99 -22.67
CA GLY A 79 -9.66 6.43 -22.20
C GLY A 79 -9.56 7.35 -20.98
N PRO A 80 -10.68 7.62 -20.31
CA PRO A 80 -10.70 8.51 -19.15
C PRO A 80 -9.95 7.89 -17.97
N ASP A 81 -9.24 8.73 -17.22
CA ASP A 81 -8.59 8.32 -15.97
C ASP A 81 -9.61 7.72 -15.00
N PRO A 82 -9.24 6.66 -14.27
CA PRO A 82 -10.13 6.07 -13.27
C PRO A 82 -10.38 7.08 -12.14
N ASP A 83 -11.64 7.46 -11.96
CA ASP A 83 -12.07 8.27 -10.81
C ASP A 83 -12.22 7.37 -9.58
N LEU A 84 -11.22 7.45 -8.69
CA LEU A 84 -11.17 6.72 -7.43
C LEU A 84 -11.38 7.63 -6.22
N ASP A 85 -11.82 8.89 -6.40
CA ASP A 85 -11.97 9.86 -5.31
C ASP A 85 -12.98 9.38 -4.27
N THR A 86 -14.07 8.75 -4.72
CA THR A 86 -15.07 8.17 -3.81
C THR A 86 -14.48 7.04 -2.96
N MET A 87 -13.57 6.23 -3.52
CA MET A 87 -12.90 5.16 -2.77
C MET A 87 -11.95 5.76 -1.74
N ARG A 88 -11.18 6.77 -2.12
CA ARG A 88 -10.27 7.51 -1.24
C ARG A 88 -11.01 8.11 -0.04
N ASP A 89 -12.08 8.84 -0.29
CA ASP A 89 -12.88 9.48 0.75
C ASP A 89 -13.47 8.45 1.73
N ARG A 90 -13.89 7.29 1.21
CA ARG A 90 -14.37 6.19 2.05
C ARG A 90 -13.29 5.57 2.91
N LEU A 91 -12.10 5.31 2.35
CA LEU A 91 -10.95 4.80 3.10
C LEU A 91 -10.51 5.78 4.18
N ALA A 92 -10.53 7.09 3.91
CA ALA A 92 -10.17 8.11 4.89
C ALA A 92 -11.12 8.14 6.09
N VAL A 93 -12.43 7.90 5.86
CA VAL A 93 -13.41 7.74 6.95
C VAL A 93 -13.19 6.43 7.68
N LEU A 94 -13.00 5.32 6.95
CA LEU A 94 -12.79 4.00 7.53
C LEU A 94 -11.55 3.94 8.45
N PHE A 95 -10.48 4.63 8.07
CA PHE A 95 -9.24 4.69 8.83
C PHE A 95 -9.15 5.94 9.72
N GLU A 96 -10.25 6.57 10.11
CA GLU A 96 -10.20 7.71 11.03
C GLU A 96 -9.39 7.35 12.30
N GLY A 97 -8.35 8.13 12.60
CA GLY A 97 -7.42 7.88 13.72
C GLY A 97 -6.26 6.91 13.41
N LEU A 98 -6.32 6.17 12.30
CA LEU A 98 -5.29 5.24 11.82
C LEU A 98 -4.64 5.68 10.49
N ASP A 99 -5.29 6.60 9.77
CA ASP A 99 -4.98 6.93 8.38
C ASP A 99 -3.60 7.54 8.20
N GLU A 100 -3.15 8.38 9.14
CA GLU A 100 -1.88 9.10 9.04
C GLU A 100 -0.71 8.26 9.56
N TYR A 101 0.38 8.22 8.80
CA TYR A 101 1.62 7.56 9.21
C TYR A 101 2.85 8.32 8.69
N ALA A 102 3.98 8.15 9.39
CA ALA A 102 5.25 8.72 8.98
C ALA A 102 6.20 7.64 8.45
N GLU A 103 6.90 7.94 7.36
CA GLU A 103 7.90 7.06 6.77
C GLU A 103 9.16 7.80 6.30
N VAL A 104 10.20 7.05 5.96
CA VAL A 104 11.43 7.59 5.38
C VAL A 104 11.34 7.47 3.86
N PHE A 105 11.22 8.60 3.17
CA PHE A 105 10.97 8.65 1.74
C PHE A 105 12.08 8.01 0.90
N ASP A 106 13.34 8.39 1.15
CA ASP A 106 14.52 7.77 0.54
C ASP A 106 15.50 7.33 1.65
N PRO A 107 15.63 6.02 1.90
CA PRO A 107 16.58 5.48 2.89
C PRO A 107 18.06 5.80 2.61
N TYR A 108 18.40 6.23 1.39
CA TYR A 108 19.77 6.61 1.00
C TYR A 108 19.99 8.13 0.99
N ALA A 109 18.96 8.95 1.20
CA ALA A 109 19.10 10.39 1.26
C ALA A 109 19.98 10.83 2.44
N ALA A 110 20.75 11.91 2.22
CA ALA A 110 21.63 12.49 3.22
C ALA A 110 21.38 14.01 3.34
N PRO A 111 20.65 14.49 4.38
CA PRO A 111 20.07 13.71 5.48
C PRO A 111 18.82 12.90 5.06
N PRO A 112 18.43 11.86 5.83
CA PRO A 112 17.16 11.18 5.63
C PRO A 112 15.98 12.14 5.77
N GLU A 113 14.99 12.01 4.90
CA GLU A 113 13.77 12.81 4.89
C GLU A 113 12.60 11.98 5.41
N ILE A 114 11.86 12.55 6.37
CA ILE A 114 10.63 11.95 6.91
C ILE A 114 9.45 12.63 6.22
N THR A 115 8.55 11.81 5.68
CA THR A 115 7.30 12.25 5.07
C THR A 115 6.13 11.72 5.87
N VAL A 116 5.07 12.53 5.98
CA VAL A 116 3.79 12.14 6.58
C VAL A 116 2.81 11.88 5.44
N ASN A 117 2.30 10.67 5.38
CA ASN A 117 1.39 10.19 4.34
C ASN A 117 0.09 9.69 4.98
N ARG A 118 -0.87 9.32 4.13
CA ARG A 118 -2.15 8.74 4.52
C ARG A 118 -2.38 7.40 3.83
N LEU A 119 -2.85 6.40 4.57
CA LEU A 119 -3.18 5.08 4.02
C LEU A 119 -4.22 5.20 2.90
N SER A 120 -5.25 6.02 3.10
CA SER A 120 -6.29 6.30 2.11
C SER A 120 -5.73 6.88 0.81
N ASP A 121 -4.79 7.82 0.91
CA ASP A 121 -4.12 8.45 -0.23
C ASP A 121 -3.25 7.44 -0.98
N ASP A 122 -2.41 6.70 -0.26
CA ASP A 122 -1.47 5.76 -0.86
C ASP A 122 -2.16 4.54 -1.48
N LEU A 123 -3.16 3.96 -0.81
CA LEU A 123 -3.94 2.85 -1.36
C LEU A 123 -4.67 3.26 -2.65
N THR A 124 -5.17 4.49 -2.70
CA THR A 124 -5.83 5.03 -3.89
C THR A 124 -4.81 5.30 -5.00
N ALA A 125 -3.65 5.89 -4.69
CA ALA A 125 -2.60 6.15 -5.67
C ALA A 125 -2.05 4.85 -6.28
N ILE A 126 -1.81 3.82 -5.45
CA ILE A 126 -1.46 2.48 -5.89
C ILE A 126 -2.54 1.93 -6.82
N ALA A 127 -3.81 2.02 -6.44
CA ALA A 127 -4.91 1.53 -7.27
C ALA A 127 -4.98 2.23 -8.64
N THR A 128 -4.73 3.54 -8.69
CA THR A 128 -4.67 4.31 -9.95
C THR A 128 -3.57 3.79 -10.87
N ASP A 129 -2.34 3.63 -10.38
CA ASP A 129 -1.22 3.11 -11.17
C ASP A 129 -1.51 1.71 -11.73
N LEU A 130 -2.12 0.85 -10.92
CA LEU A 130 -2.43 -0.52 -11.29
C LEU A 130 -3.55 -0.63 -12.32
N VAL A 131 -4.61 0.18 -12.19
CA VAL A 131 -5.73 0.21 -13.15
C VAL A 131 -5.24 0.61 -14.54
N HIS A 132 -4.28 1.51 -14.63
CA HIS A 132 -3.74 1.95 -15.91
C HIS A 132 -3.11 0.79 -16.69
N GLY A 133 -2.20 0.02 -16.07
CA GLY A 133 -1.65 -1.19 -16.70
C GLY A 133 -2.70 -2.28 -16.97
N LEU A 134 -3.73 -2.37 -16.11
CA LEU A 134 -4.83 -3.33 -16.30
C LEU A 134 -5.67 -3.02 -17.54
N ALA A 135 -5.92 -1.75 -17.84
CA ALA A 135 -6.64 -1.35 -19.04
C ALA A 135 -5.89 -1.80 -20.32
N HIS A 136 -4.57 -1.62 -20.36
CA HIS A 136 -3.75 -2.14 -21.46
C HIS A 136 -3.83 -3.67 -21.59
N TYR A 137 -3.80 -4.39 -20.46
CA TYR A 137 -3.90 -5.85 -20.46
C TYR A 137 -5.26 -6.31 -21.01
N GLU A 138 -6.35 -5.66 -20.62
CA GLU A 138 -7.72 -5.96 -21.08
C GLU A 138 -7.92 -5.68 -22.58
N ASP A 139 -7.16 -4.73 -23.14
CA ASP A 139 -7.10 -4.48 -24.59
C ASP A 139 -6.20 -5.48 -25.35
N GLY A 140 -5.58 -6.45 -24.66
CA GLY A 140 -4.65 -7.42 -25.23
C GLY A 140 -3.25 -6.85 -25.49
N ARG A 141 -2.94 -5.65 -24.98
CA ARG A 141 -1.62 -4.99 -25.10
C ARG A 141 -0.70 -5.44 -23.96
N VAL A 142 -0.28 -6.70 -24.03
CA VAL A 142 0.45 -7.40 -22.97
C VAL A 142 1.77 -6.70 -22.60
N VAL A 143 2.57 -6.31 -23.58
CA VAL A 143 3.88 -5.69 -23.34
C VAL A 143 3.71 -4.29 -22.72
N GLU A 144 2.76 -3.51 -23.22
CA GLU A 144 2.43 -2.19 -22.68
C GLU A 144 1.92 -2.29 -21.23
N ALA A 145 1.10 -3.29 -20.91
CA ALA A 145 0.64 -3.52 -19.54
C ALA A 145 1.80 -3.83 -18.59
N LEU A 146 2.67 -4.76 -18.98
CA LEU A 146 3.87 -5.12 -18.21
C LEU A 146 4.81 -3.93 -18.05
N TRP A 147 4.98 -3.11 -19.08
CA TRP A 147 5.78 -1.89 -19.02
C TRP A 147 5.20 -0.91 -18.00
N TRP A 148 3.90 -0.61 -18.07
CA TRP A 148 3.27 0.33 -17.14
C TRP A 148 3.35 -0.15 -15.70
N TRP A 149 3.06 -1.42 -15.43
CA TRP A 149 3.18 -1.98 -14.09
C TRP A 149 4.63 -1.98 -13.59
N GLN A 150 5.62 -2.33 -14.43
CA GLN A 150 7.04 -2.32 -14.03
C GLN A 150 7.57 -0.90 -13.80
N PHE A 151 7.27 0.03 -14.70
CA PHE A 151 7.69 1.42 -14.59
C PHE A 151 7.13 2.04 -13.30
N SER A 152 5.82 1.94 -13.12
CA SER A 152 5.15 2.48 -11.92
C SER A 152 5.59 1.75 -10.64
N TYR A 153 5.98 0.46 -10.71
CA TYR A 153 6.52 -0.25 -9.55
C TYR A 153 7.78 0.44 -9.03
N VAL A 154 8.70 0.78 -9.94
CA VAL A 154 9.98 1.38 -9.56
C VAL A 154 9.88 2.88 -9.28
N SER A 155 8.89 3.58 -9.86
CA SER A 155 8.77 5.03 -9.72
C SER A 155 7.77 5.50 -8.67
N THR A 156 6.72 4.72 -8.38
CA THR A 156 5.56 5.17 -7.59
C THR A 156 5.03 4.05 -6.67
N TRP A 157 4.17 3.16 -7.16
CA TRP A 157 3.39 2.27 -6.31
C TRP A 157 4.22 1.27 -5.50
N GLY A 158 5.43 0.89 -5.92
CA GLY A 158 6.27 -0.04 -5.17
C GLY A 158 6.78 0.55 -3.85
N ALA A 159 7.15 1.84 -3.87
CA ALA A 159 7.55 2.56 -2.66
C ALA A 159 6.33 2.76 -1.73
N ALA A 160 5.22 3.27 -2.28
CA ALA A 160 3.98 3.46 -1.53
C ALA A 160 3.47 2.15 -0.90
N ALA A 161 3.48 1.03 -1.64
CA ALA A 161 3.05 -0.27 -1.12
C ALA A 161 3.96 -0.77 0.01
N SER A 162 5.27 -0.50 -0.07
CA SER A 162 6.23 -0.86 1.00
C SER A 162 5.98 -0.04 2.27
N ALA A 163 5.70 1.25 2.11
CA ALA A 163 5.37 2.18 3.19
C ALA A 163 4.06 1.77 3.88
N VAL A 164 2.99 1.53 3.09
CA VAL A 164 1.70 1.03 3.55
C VAL A 164 1.85 -0.31 4.28
N LEU A 165 2.61 -1.26 3.74
CA LEU A 165 2.85 -2.55 4.39
C LEU A 165 3.45 -2.35 5.79
N ARG A 166 4.47 -1.49 5.90
CA ARG A 166 5.17 -1.21 7.16
C ARG A 166 4.25 -0.51 8.17
N ALA A 167 3.39 0.40 7.72
CA ALA A 167 2.41 1.09 8.55
C ALA A 167 1.37 0.10 9.10
N ILE A 168 0.76 -0.70 8.22
CA ILE A 168 -0.24 -1.72 8.60
C ILE A 168 0.35 -2.75 9.56
N GLN A 169 1.59 -3.22 9.31
CA GLN A 169 2.28 -4.12 10.25
C GLN A 169 2.44 -3.49 11.64
N SER A 170 2.72 -2.18 11.70
CA SER A 170 2.84 -1.45 12.95
C SER A 170 1.50 -1.37 13.69
N LEU A 171 0.42 -1.03 12.97
CA LEU A 171 -0.92 -0.96 13.54
C LEU A 171 -1.38 -2.31 14.10
N ILE A 172 -1.20 -3.39 13.34
CA ILE A 172 -1.52 -4.76 13.79
C ILE A 172 -0.69 -5.14 15.02
N ALA A 173 0.59 -4.74 15.06
CA ALA A 173 1.44 -5.00 16.21
C ALA A 173 0.95 -4.24 17.45
N HIS A 174 0.57 -2.97 17.33
CA HIS A 174 -0.02 -2.21 18.44
C HIS A 174 -1.31 -2.86 18.92
N ASP A 175 -2.26 -3.13 18.02
CA ASP A 175 -3.54 -3.78 18.35
C ASP A 175 -3.36 -5.12 19.08
N ARG A 176 -2.38 -5.95 18.67
CA ARG A 176 -2.20 -7.30 19.22
C ARG A 176 -1.30 -7.37 20.45
N LEU A 177 -0.30 -6.50 20.54
CA LEU A 177 0.76 -6.62 21.54
C LEU A 177 0.62 -5.60 22.65
N GLU A 178 -0.08 -4.49 22.43
CA GLU A 178 -0.36 -3.56 23.51
C GLU A 178 -1.34 -4.21 24.48
N PRO A 179 -1.00 -4.26 25.78
CA PRO A 179 -1.96 -4.67 26.79
C PRO A 179 -3.22 -3.83 26.62
N ALA A 180 -4.40 -4.47 26.68
CA ALA A 180 -5.66 -3.74 26.79
C ALA A 180 -5.47 -2.67 27.86
N HIS A 181 -5.68 -1.40 27.49
CA HIS A 181 -5.33 -0.23 28.30
C HIS A 181 -5.70 -0.47 29.76
N ASP A 182 -4.71 -0.84 30.56
CA ASP A 182 -4.87 -1.06 31.98
C ASP A 182 -4.56 0.27 32.65
N PRO A 183 -5.55 0.94 33.25
CA PRO A 183 -5.36 2.22 33.90
C PRO A 183 -4.27 2.17 34.99
N GLU A 184 -4.04 1.00 35.61
CA GLU A 184 -2.97 0.80 36.57
C GLU A 184 -1.59 0.80 35.92
N THR A 185 -1.46 0.20 34.74
CA THR A 185 -0.22 0.18 33.96
C THR A 185 0.16 1.60 33.48
N GLU A 186 -0.80 2.38 32.97
CA GLU A 186 -0.54 3.79 32.59
C GLU A 186 -0.16 4.67 33.77
N ALA A 187 -0.84 4.51 34.91
CA ALA A 187 -0.52 5.28 36.11
C ALA A 187 0.90 4.97 36.58
N THR A 188 1.30 3.69 36.49
CA THR A 188 2.65 3.24 36.81
C THR A 188 3.69 3.82 35.83
N ASP A 189 3.43 3.77 34.52
CA ASP A 189 4.34 4.33 33.52
C ASP A 189 4.51 5.85 33.65
N ARG A 190 3.41 6.58 33.93
CA ARG A 190 3.48 8.02 34.24
C ARG A 190 4.31 8.31 35.49
N GLU A 191 4.11 7.56 36.57
CA GLU A 191 4.88 7.71 37.80
C GLU A 191 6.38 7.44 37.55
N LEU A 192 6.71 6.43 36.75
CA LEU A 192 8.10 6.10 36.39
C LEU A 192 8.76 7.21 35.56
N VAL A 193 8.04 7.82 34.61
CA VAL A 193 8.54 8.97 33.83
C VAL A 193 8.78 10.18 34.74
N GLU A 194 7.83 10.52 35.61
CA GLU A 194 7.98 11.63 36.56
C GLU A 194 9.19 11.43 37.49
N VAL A 195 9.38 10.21 38.03
CA VAL A 195 10.54 9.87 38.87
C VAL A 195 11.85 9.98 38.09
N ALA A 196 11.88 9.55 36.82
CA ALA A 196 13.06 9.66 35.97
C ALA A 196 13.42 11.13 35.68
N GLU A 197 12.42 11.97 35.39
CA GLU A 197 12.59 13.42 35.18
C GLU A 197 13.11 14.11 36.46
N GLU A 198 12.56 13.79 37.63
CA GLU A 198 13.05 14.31 38.91
C GLU A 198 14.51 13.91 39.19
N ALA A 199 14.88 12.67 38.86
CA ALA A 199 16.24 12.16 39.06
C ALA A 199 17.25 12.87 38.13
N VAL A 200 16.84 13.21 36.92
CA VAL A 200 17.64 14.01 35.98
C VAL A 200 17.79 15.45 36.47
N GLN A 201 16.73 16.05 37.00
CA GLN A 201 16.73 17.43 37.50
C GLN A 201 17.57 17.64 38.77
N ARG A 202 17.81 16.58 39.55
CA ARG A 202 18.63 16.60 40.78
C ARG A 202 20.14 16.39 40.52
N ARG A 203 20.54 16.20 39.27
CA ARG A 203 21.94 15.98 38.85
C ARG A 203 22.59 17.26 38.35
#